data_AF-A0A7Y0G5P7-F1
#
_entry.id   AF-A0A7Y0G5P7-F1
#
_cell.length_a   1.000
_cell.length_b   1.000
_cell.length_c   1.000
_cell.angle_alpha   90.00
_cell.angle_beta   90.00
_cell.angle_gamma   90.00
#
_symmetry.space_group_name_H-M   'P 1'
#
loop_
_entity.id
_entity.type
_entity.pdbx_description
1 polymer ?
#
loop_
_entity_poly.entity_id
_entity_poly.type
_entity_poly.pdbx_seq_one_letter_code
_entity_poly.pdbx_strand_id
1 'polypeptide(L)'
;MSNLIDIQSQIEKLQKQASEIKTREFDKTVQEIVVKMQAFGITARDLDLGKRRGAKGKTKAALPGKRTPAAAKKTGSPVAAKFRGPQGETWSGRGLMPRWLSALVAQGQAKENFAIKD
;
A
#
# COMPACT_ATOMS: atom_id res chain seq x y z
N MET A 1 -24.57 33.87 -20.02
CA MET A 1 -23.25 33.20 -20.02
C MET A 1 -22.65 33.43 -18.65
N SER A 2 -22.31 32.36 -17.91
CA SER A 2 -21.71 32.52 -16.58
C SER A 2 -20.37 33.25 -16.71
N ASN A 3 -20.15 34.26 -15.87
CA ASN A 3 -18.90 35.03 -15.88
C ASN A 3 -17.78 34.17 -15.28
N LEU A 4 -16.54 34.32 -15.79
CA LEU A 4 -15.36 33.64 -15.27
C LEU A 4 -15.21 33.85 -13.75
N ILE A 5 -15.58 35.04 -13.25
CA ILE A 5 -15.55 35.39 -11.83
C ILE A 5 -16.53 34.53 -11.01
N ASP A 6 -17.74 34.29 -11.53
CA ASP A 6 -18.74 33.45 -10.85
C ASP A 6 -18.26 32.00 -10.75
N ILE A 7 -17.67 31.47 -11.83
CA ILE A 7 -17.09 30.13 -11.87
C ILE A 7 -15.95 30.01 -10.85
N GLN A 8 -15.06 31.01 -10.79
CA GLN A 8 -13.94 31.01 -9.86
C GLN A 8 -14.41 31.04 -8.39
N SER A 9 -15.42 31.86 -8.07
CA SER A 9 -15.99 31.93 -6.72
C SER A 9 -16.66 30.60 -6.31
N GLN A 10 -17.32 29.93 -7.26
CA GLN A 10 -17.92 28.62 -7.02
C GLN A 10 -16.86 27.53 -6.80
N ILE A 11 -15.73 27.57 -7.50
CA ILE A 11 -14.59 26.67 -7.29
C ILE A 11 -14.04 26.84 -5.87
N GLU A 12 -13.78 28.07 -5.43
CA GLU A 12 -13.26 28.35 -4.09
C GLU A 12 -14.21 27.84 -3.00
N LYS A 13 -15.51 28.05 -3.17
CA LYS A 13 -16.52 27.54 -2.25
C LYS A 13 -16.51 26.01 -2.18
N LEU A 14 -16.47 25.34 -3.34
CA LEU A 14 -16.42 23.87 -3.40
C LEU A 14 -15.11 23.32 -2.83
N GLN A 15 -13.99 23.99 -3.04
CA GLN A 15 -12.70 23.62 -2.46
C GLN A 15 -12.72 23.72 -0.93
N LYS A 16 -13.31 24.80 -0.39
CA LYS A 16 -13.50 24.97 1.06
C LYS A 16 -14.42 23.89 1.63
N GLN A 17 -15.52 23.57 0.96
CA GLN A 17 -16.39 22.47 1.38
C GLN A 17 -15.66 21.12 1.35
N ALA A 18 -14.84 20.88 0.33
CA ALA A 18 -14.05 19.66 0.21
C ALA A 18 -13.00 19.56 1.34
N SER A 19 -12.34 20.66 1.71
CA SER A 19 -11.40 20.65 2.83
C SER A 19 -12.10 20.44 4.17
N GLU A 20 -13.24 21.10 4.42
CA GLU A 20 -14.03 20.90 5.65
C GLU A 20 -14.51 19.45 5.81
N ILE A 21 -14.96 18.81 4.73
CA ILE A 21 -15.35 17.39 4.74
C ILE A 21 -14.13 16.52 5.04
N LYS A 22 -13.00 16.77 4.36
CA LYS A 22 -11.76 16.01 4.60
C LYS A 22 -11.29 16.12 6.05
N THR A 23 -11.30 17.32 6.63
CA THR A 23 -10.89 17.53 8.03
C THR A 23 -11.83 16.78 8.98
N ARG A 24 -13.15 16.87 8.77
CA ARG A 24 -14.13 16.18 9.61
C ARG A 24 -13.97 14.65 9.56
N GLU A 25 -13.83 14.08 8.37
CA GLU A 25 -13.63 12.64 8.21
C GLU A 25 -12.27 12.19 8.74
N PHE A 26 -11.23 13.03 8.60
CA PHE A 26 -9.90 12.78 9.14
C PHE A 26 -9.93 12.72 10.67
N ASP A 27 -10.52 13.71 11.34
CA ASP A 27 -10.60 13.75 12.80
C ASP A 27 -11.36 12.55 13.36
N LYS A 28 -12.48 12.18 12.72
CA LYS A 28 -13.25 10.98 13.06
C LYS A 28 -12.40 9.71 12.92
N THR A 29 -11.65 9.60 11.83
CA THR A 29 -10.76 8.45 11.57
C THR A 29 -9.63 8.39 12.60
N VAL A 30 -9.02 9.52 12.93
CA VAL A 30 -7.96 9.60 13.95
C VAL A 30 -8.48 9.16 15.31
N GLN A 31 -9.68 9.59 15.71
CA GLN A 31 -10.31 9.14 16.96
C GLN A 31 -10.52 7.62 16.97
N GLU A 32 -11.05 7.05 15.88
CA GLU A 32 -11.23 5.60 15.77
C GLU A 32 -9.90 4.84 15.86
N ILE A 33 -8.85 5.36 15.21
CA ILE A 33 -7.49 4.79 15.30
C ILE A 33 -6.99 4.87 16.73
N VAL A 34 -7.14 5.99 17.44
CA VAL A 34 -6.70 6.14 18.84
C VAL A 34 -7.42 5.17 19.76
N VAL A 35 -8.74 5.01 19.60
CA VAL A 35 -9.52 4.02 20.38
C VAL A 35 -9.01 2.61 20.12
N LYS A 36 -8.79 2.24 18.86
CA LYS A 36 -8.19 0.93 18.51
C LYS A 36 -6.78 0.81 19.07
N MET A 37 -5.97 1.85 19.00
CA MET A 37 -4.62 1.85 19.56
C MET A 37 -4.64 1.55 21.06
N GLN A 38 -5.54 2.19 21.81
CA GLN A 38 -5.70 1.95 23.25
C GLN A 38 -6.21 0.54 23.54
N ALA A 39 -7.26 0.08 22.83
CA ALA A 39 -7.85 -1.23 23.03
C ALA A 39 -6.86 -2.39 22.79
N PHE A 40 -5.96 -2.23 21.82
CA PHE A 40 -4.96 -3.24 21.47
C PHE A 40 -3.56 -2.96 22.05
N GLY A 41 -3.40 -1.91 22.87
CA GLY A 41 -2.10 -1.52 23.43
C GLY A 41 -1.04 -1.14 22.37
N ILE A 42 -1.48 -0.68 21.20
CA ILE A 42 -0.61 -0.26 20.08
C ILE A 42 -0.10 1.15 20.38
N THR A 43 1.21 1.31 20.39
CA THR A 43 1.87 2.61 20.57
C THR A 43 2.25 3.23 19.23
N ALA A 44 2.63 4.51 19.21
CA ALA A 44 3.13 5.14 17.99
C ALA A 44 4.38 4.42 17.40
N ARG A 45 5.19 3.78 18.25
CA ARG A 45 6.32 2.94 17.80
C ARG A 45 5.86 1.69 17.06
N ASP A 46 4.64 1.25 17.32
CA ASP A 46 4.03 0.10 16.69
C ASP A 46 3.43 0.43 15.32
N LEU A 47 3.14 1.70 15.08
CA LEU A 47 2.73 2.19 13.76
C LEU A 47 3.92 2.48 12.84
N ASP A 48 5.16 2.44 13.36
CA ASP A 48 6.37 2.53 12.55
C ASP A 48 6.58 1.23 11.75
N LEU A 49 5.79 1.11 10.68
CA LEU A 49 5.83 0.01 9.71
C LEU A 49 7.18 -0.07 8.98
N GLY A 50 8.05 0.94 9.12
CA GLY A 50 9.40 0.96 8.58
C GLY A 50 10.39 0.09 9.35
N LYS A 51 10.15 -0.18 10.64
CA LYS A 51 11.13 -0.86 11.52
C LYS A 51 10.67 -2.19 12.12
N ARG A 52 9.39 -2.54 11.95
CA ARG A 52 8.80 -3.80 12.45
C ARG A 52 9.12 -5.06 11.63
N ARG A 53 10.33 -5.13 11.06
CA ARG A 53 10.92 -6.36 10.50
C ARG A 53 12.04 -6.96 11.37
N GLY A 54 12.10 -6.61 12.65
CA GLY A 54 13.13 -7.16 13.53
C GLY A 54 12.89 -6.94 15.01
N ALA A 55 11.91 -7.62 15.60
CA ALA A 55 11.85 -7.75 17.06
C ALA A 55 11.26 -9.10 17.50
N LYS A 56 12.17 -10.08 17.61
CA LYS A 56 12.17 -11.21 18.56
C LYS A 56 10.93 -12.11 18.65
N GLY A 57 10.94 -13.16 17.84
CA GLY A 57 10.80 -14.52 18.37
C GLY A 57 12.20 -15.05 18.68
N LYS A 58 12.59 -15.12 19.96
CA LYS A 58 13.82 -15.78 20.39
C LYS A 58 13.56 -17.28 20.55
N THR A 59 14.16 -18.10 19.71
CA THR A 59 14.80 -19.36 20.16
C THR A 59 16.09 -19.55 19.37
N LYS A 60 17.17 -19.77 20.11
CA LYS A 60 18.55 -19.92 19.63
C LYS A 60 18.76 -21.32 19.06
N ALA A 61 19.52 -21.40 17.97
CA ALA A 61 20.57 -22.40 17.62
C ALA A 61 20.74 -22.36 16.09
N ALA A 62 21.92 -22.36 15.44
CA ALA A 62 23.31 -22.33 15.84
C ALA A 62 24.16 -21.98 14.58
N LEU A 63 25.32 -21.35 14.82
CA LEU A 63 26.54 -21.23 14.01
C LEU A 63 26.64 -20.36 12.72
N PRO A 64 27.86 -19.85 12.43
CA PRO A 64 28.10 -18.71 11.53
C PRO A 64 28.47 -19.17 10.11
N GLY A 65 27.60 -18.91 9.16
CA GLY A 65 27.81 -19.20 7.74
C GLY A 65 28.01 -17.94 6.92
N LYS A 66 29.27 -17.64 6.64
CA LYS A 66 29.84 -16.84 5.54
C LYS A 66 28.83 -16.32 4.49
N ARG A 67 28.72 -14.99 4.40
CA ARG A 67 28.06 -14.28 3.28
C ARG A 67 28.73 -14.64 1.96
N THR A 68 27.98 -15.24 1.04
CA THR A 68 28.17 -15.09 -0.42
C THR A 68 26.80 -14.89 -1.07
N PRO A 69 26.67 -13.99 -2.06
CA PRO A 69 25.43 -13.84 -2.81
C PRO A 69 25.31 -15.01 -3.78
N ALA A 70 24.62 -16.08 -3.36
CA ALA A 70 24.27 -17.14 -4.27
C ALA A 70 23.17 -16.64 -5.20
N ALA A 71 23.55 -16.32 -6.44
CA ALA A 71 22.65 -16.26 -7.57
C ALA A 71 21.89 -17.59 -7.64
N ALA A 72 20.65 -17.59 -7.14
CA ALA A 72 19.79 -18.76 -7.21
C ALA A 72 19.45 -19.01 -8.69
N LYS A 73 20.01 -20.10 -9.23
CA LYS A 73 19.64 -20.71 -10.50
C LYS A 73 18.12 -20.75 -10.61
N LYS A 74 17.57 -20.07 -11.62
CA LYS A 74 16.16 -20.14 -12.00
C LYS A 74 15.86 -21.52 -12.58
N THR A 75 15.53 -22.49 -11.72
CA THR A 75 14.87 -23.72 -12.11
C THR A 75 13.36 -23.52 -12.05
N GLY A 76 12.80 -23.07 -13.17
CA GLY A 76 11.36 -22.99 -13.37
C GLY A 76 11.09 -22.39 -14.74
N SER A 77 10.37 -23.14 -15.58
CA SER A 77 9.86 -22.66 -16.87
C SER A 77 9.18 -21.29 -16.67
N PRO A 78 9.40 -20.31 -17.57
CA PRO A 78 8.80 -18.98 -17.43
C PRO A 78 7.27 -19.14 -17.42
N VAL A 79 6.67 -19.00 -16.24
CA VAL A 79 5.21 -18.98 -16.10
C VAL A 79 4.72 -17.71 -16.76
N ALA A 80 3.74 -17.84 -17.67
CA ALA A 80 3.12 -16.71 -18.34
C ALA A 80 2.73 -15.62 -17.34
N ALA A 81 3.04 -14.37 -17.69
CA ALA A 81 2.65 -13.22 -16.89
C ALA A 81 1.12 -13.14 -16.87
N LYS A 82 0.51 -13.37 -15.70
CA LYS A 82 -0.94 -13.32 -15.52
C LYS A 82 -1.44 -11.89 -15.30
N PHE A 83 -0.57 -10.99 -14.84
CA PHE A 83 -0.90 -9.60 -14.55
C PHE A 83 0.15 -8.64 -15.11
N ARG A 84 -0.28 -7.46 -15.59
CA ARG A 84 0.56 -6.37 -16.10
C ARG A 84 0.20 -5.04 -15.46
N GLY A 85 1.21 -4.34 -14.96
CA GLY A 85 1.10 -3.02 -14.38
C GLY A 85 1.20 -1.89 -15.41
N PRO A 86 0.84 -0.67 -15.01
CA PRO A 86 0.83 0.51 -15.88
C PRO A 86 2.22 0.91 -16.38
N GLN A 87 3.28 0.56 -15.65
CA GLN A 87 4.67 0.81 -16.04
C GLN A 87 5.34 -0.36 -16.78
N GLY A 88 4.54 -1.34 -17.24
CA GLY A 88 5.05 -2.50 -17.97
C GLY A 88 5.59 -3.63 -17.09
N GLU A 89 5.47 -3.52 -15.77
CA GLU A 89 5.79 -4.58 -14.82
C GLU A 89 4.85 -5.77 -15.01
N THR A 90 5.35 -7.00 -14.87
CA THR A 90 4.54 -8.20 -15.03
C THR A 90 4.65 -9.12 -13.82
N TRP A 91 3.55 -9.81 -13.52
CA TRP A 91 3.49 -10.76 -12.41
C TRP A 91 2.73 -12.01 -12.81
N SER A 92 3.32 -13.17 -12.56
CA SER A 92 2.73 -14.48 -12.92
C SER A 92 1.65 -14.94 -11.94
N GLY A 93 1.33 -14.16 -10.90
CA GLY A 93 0.42 -14.57 -9.83
C GLY A 93 1.04 -15.56 -8.82
N ARG A 94 2.32 -15.92 -9.00
CA ARG A 94 3.05 -16.81 -8.10
C ARG A 94 4.01 -16.02 -7.20
N GLY A 95 4.04 -16.36 -5.91
CA GLY A 95 4.92 -15.72 -4.92
C GLY A 95 4.34 -14.44 -4.33
N LEU A 96 5.20 -13.60 -3.74
CA LEU A 96 4.79 -12.35 -3.10
C LEU A 96 4.24 -11.37 -4.14
N MET A 97 3.07 -10.79 -3.83
CA MET A 97 2.46 -9.76 -4.69
C MET A 97 3.38 -8.54 -4.81
N PRO A 98 3.65 -8.04 -6.02
CA PRO A 98 4.54 -6.91 -6.21
C PRO A 98 3.94 -5.62 -5.67
N ARG A 99 4.81 -4.65 -5.36
CA ARG A 99 4.43 -3.39 -4.69
C ARG A 99 3.43 -2.57 -5.50
N TRP A 100 3.54 -2.56 -6.84
CA TRP A 100 2.64 -1.87 -7.75
C TRP A 100 1.21 -2.45 -7.67
N LEU A 101 1.06 -3.78 -7.72
CA LEU A 101 -0.25 -4.42 -7.67
C LEU A 101 -0.87 -4.27 -6.28
N SER A 102 -0.07 -4.38 -5.22
CA SER A 102 -0.51 -4.13 -3.85
C SER A 102 -1.02 -2.70 -3.63
N ALA A 103 -0.30 -1.71 -4.16
CA ALA A 103 -0.70 -0.31 -4.08
C ALA A 103 -2.01 -0.04 -4.84
N LEU A 104 -2.19 -0.64 -6.01
CA LEU A 104 -3.40 -0.47 -6.82
C LEU A 104 -4.62 -1.14 -6.17
N VAL A 105 -4.44 -2.34 -5.60
CA VAL A 105 -5.51 -2.99 -4.82
C VAL A 105 -5.86 -2.19 -3.57
N ALA A 106 -4.86 -1.62 -2.88
CA ALA A 106 -5.11 -0.73 -1.74
C ALA A 106 -5.83 0.58 -2.14
N GLN A 107 -5.69 1.03 -3.39
CA GLN A 107 -6.42 2.15 -3.96
C GLN A 107 -7.86 1.78 -4.41
N GLY A 108 -8.31 0.55 -4.12
CA GLY A 108 -9.65 0.07 -4.46
C GLY A 108 -9.78 -0.47 -5.89
N GLN A 109 -8.67 -0.65 -6.61
CA GLN A 109 -8.69 -1.27 -7.93
C GLN A 109 -8.73 -2.80 -7.81
N ALA A 110 -9.57 -3.43 -8.63
CA ALA A 110 -9.63 -4.88 -8.71
C ALA A 110 -8.33 -5.41 -9.36
N LYS A 111 -7.70 -6.43 -8.76
CA LYS A 111 -6.48 -7.06 -9.32
C LYS A 111 -6.74 -7.65 -10.71
N GLU A 112 -7.99 -8.01 -10.97
CA GLU A 112 -8.52 -8.52 -12.23
C GLU A 112 -8.39 -7.49 -13.37
N ASN A 113 -8.42 -6.19 -13.07
CA ASN A 113 -8.22 -5.12 -14.07
C ASN A 113 -6.81 -5.15 -14.67
N PHE A 114 -5.85 -5.69 -13.93
CA PHE A 114 -4.47 -5.83 -14.38
C PHE A 114 -4.19 -7.22 -14.93
N ALA A 115 -5.17 -8.11 -14.99
CA ALA A 115 -4.97 -9.44 -15.54
C ALA A 115 -4.77 -9.37 -17.05
N ILE A 116 -3.70 -9.98 -17.54
CA ILE A 116 -3.53 -10.23 -18.97
C ILE A 116 -4.50 -11.35 -19.32
N LYS A 117 -5.52 -11.04 -20.11
CA LYS A 117 -6.34 -12.05 -20.78
C LYS A 117 -5.56 -12.51 -22.01
N ASP A 118 -5.19 -13.78 -22.04
CA ASP A 118 -4.78 -14.47 -23.27
C ASP A 118 -5.92 -14.48 -24.30
#